data_AF-A0A534S4Q4-F1
#
_entry.id   AF-A0A534S4Q4-F1
#
_cell.length_a   1.000
_cell.length_b   1.000
_cell.length_c   1.000
_cell.angle_alpha   90.00
_cell.angle_beta   90.00
_cell.angle_gamma   90.00
#
_symmetry.space_group_name_H-M   'P 1'
#
loop_
_entity.id
_entity.type
_entity.pdbx_description
1 polymer ?
#
loop_
_entity_poly.entity_id
_entity_poly.type
_entity_poly.pdbx_seq_one_letter_code
_entity_poly.pdbx_strand_id
1 'polypeptide(L)' 'MRIYFCREGLTYIMAILQNELPEDEVLACAPEKVAEAAREADVLIPTVSRIGEDALRSPRLKLVQQYGAGLD' A
#
# COMPACT_ATOMS: atom_id res chain seq x y z
N MET A 1 10.49 -6.48 2.81
CA MET A 1 9.08 -6.28 3.24
C MET A 1 8.20 -6.18 2.01
N ARG A 2 6.92 -6.53 2.10
CA ARG A 2 5.95 -6.33 1.02
C ARG A 2 5.27 -4.99 1.17
N ILE A 3 5.52 -4.10 0.22
CA ILE A 3 5.00 -2.73 0.22
C ILE A 3 4.01 -2.61 -0.93
N TYR A 4 2.74 -2.40 -0.61
CA TYR A 4 1.70 -2.21 -1.62
C TYR A 4 1.37 -0.73 -1.81
N PHE A 5 1.67 -0.21 -3.00
CA PHE A 5 1.17 1.07 -3.46
C PHE A 5 -0.17 0.88 -4.16
N CYS A 6 -1.27 1.24 -3.49
CA CYS A 6 -2.63 0.93 -3.94
C CYS A 6 -3.19 1.96 -4.91
N ARG A 7 -2.42 2.20 -5.97
CA ARG A 7 -2.81 2.94 -7.16
C ARG A 7 -2.02 2.45 -8.36
N GLU A 8 -2.75 1.95 -9.35
CA GLU A 8 -2.14 1.55 -10.62
C GLU A 8 -1.76 2.77 -11.48
N GLY A 9 -0.77 2.58 -12.36
CA GLY A 9 -0.37 3.57 -13.37
C GLY A 9 0.58 4.68 -12.90
N LEU A 10 0.85 4.83 -11.60
CA LEU A 10 1.83 5.80 -11.07
C LEU A 10 3.23 5.20 -10.95
N THR A 11 3.81 4.83 -12.10
CA THR A 11 5.11 4.14 -12.18
C THR A 11 6.28 4.95 -11.60
N TYR A 12 6.21 6.28 -11.65
CA TYR A 12 7.26 7.15 -11.11
C TYR A 12 7.46 6.98 -9.59
N ILE A 13 6.37 6.94 -8.82
CA ILE A 13 6.45 6.77 -7.35
C ILE A 13 6.95 5.37 -7.01
N MET A 14 6.46 4.35 -7.73
CA MET A 14 6.94 2.98 -7.53
C MET A 14 8.44 2.86 -7.80
N ALA A 15 8.95 3.53 -8.83
CA ALA A 15 10.38 3.56 -9.13
C ALA A 15 11.19 4.24 -8.02
N ILE A 16 10.70 5.35 -7.46
CA ILE A 16 11.34 5.99 -6.30
C ILE A 16 11.36 5.03 -5.11
N LEU A 17 10.21 4.46 -4.75
CA LEU A 17 10.11 3.54 -3.62
C LEU A 17 11.05 2.36 -3.78
N GLN A 18 11.13 1.77 -4.97
CA GLN A 18 12.02 0.64 -5.21
C GLN A 18 13.51 1.01 -5.17
N ASN A 19 13.87 2.21 -5.60
CA ASN A 19 15.26 2.69 -5.54
C ASN A 19 15.70 3.00 -4.09
N GLU A 20 14.82 3.59 -3.29
CA GLU A 20 15.10 3.91 -1.89
C GLU A 20 15.03 2.67 -0.98
N LEU A 21 14.24 1.66 -1.38
CA LEU A 21 14.02 0.41 -0.66
C LEU A 21 14.40 -0.81 -1.53
N PRO A 22 15.69 -0.96 -1.89
CA PRO A 22 16.13 -1.93 -2.91
C PRO A 22 15.95 -3.40 -2.50
N GLU A 23 15.86 -3.69 -1.20
CA GLU A 23 15.67 -5.04 -0.67
C GLU A 23 14.19 -5.38 -0.42
N ASP A 24 13.29 -4.40 -0.57
CA ASP A 24 11.87 -4.56 -0.37
C ASP A 24 11.14 -4.86 -1.69
N GLU A 25 10.01 -5.57 -1.59
CA GLU A 25 9.15 -5.92 -2.72
C GLU A 25 8.07 -4.83 -2.85
N VAL A 26 8.19 -3.95 -3.83
CA VAL A 26 7.22 -2.88 -4.11
C VAL A 26 6.21 -3.33 -5.17
N LEU A 27 4.95 -3.42 -4.78
CA LEU A 27 3.85 -3.95 -5.59
C LEU A 27 2.77 -2.89 -5.79
N ALA A 28 2.08 -2.96 -6.92
CA ALA A 28 0.89 -2.15 -7.17
C ALA A 28 -0.38 -2.92 -6.82
N CYS A 29 -1.40 -2.20 -6.35
CA CYS A 29 -2.75 -2.71 -6.19
C CYS A 29 -3.76 -1.70 -6.76
N ALA A 30 -4.85 -2.18 -7.36
CA ALA A 30 -5.99 -1.32 -7.67
C ALA A 30 -6.65 -0.84 -6.35
N PRO A 31 -7.19 0.39 -6.28
CA PRO A 31 -7.85 0.90 -5.07
C PRO A 31 -8.92 -0.03 -4.49
N GLU A 32 -9.64 -0.77 -5.34
CA GLU A 32 -10.69 -1.72 -4.98
C GLU A 32 -10.14 -3.00 -4.33
N LYS A 33 -8.83 -3.27 -4.50
CA LYS A 33 -8.13 -4.46 -3.99
C LYS A 33 -7.34 -4.19 -2.72
N VAL A 34 -7.50 -3.02 -2.09
CA VAL A 34 -6.80 -2.64 -0.86
C VAL A 34 -6.93 -3.69 0.25
N ALA A 35 -8.13 -4.25 0.45
CA ALA A 35 -8.35 -5.26 1.48
C ALA A 35 -7.63 -6.59 1.21
N GLU A 36 -7.52 -6.98 -0.06
CA GLU A 36 -6.77 -8.17 -0.47
C GLU A 36 -5.28 -7.95 -0.29
N ALA A 37 -4.77 -6.81 -0.75
CA ALA A 37 -3.37 -6.40 -0.61
C ALA A 37 -2.94 -6.36 0.87
N ALA A 38 -3.79 -5.85 1.77
CA ALA A 38 -3.50 -5.77 3.20
C ALA A 38 -3.22 -7.13 3.86
N ARG A 39 -3.76 -8.24 3.33
CA ARG A 39 -3.50 -9.60 3.86
C ARG A 39 -2.05 -10.04 3.64
N GLU A 40 -1.41 -9.50 2.60
CA GLU A 40 -0.05 -9.86 2.20
C GLU A 40 0.97 -8.76 2.47
N ALA A 41 0.51 -7.53 2.66
CA ALA A 41 1.34 -6.35 2.89
C ALA A 41 1.95 -6.34 4.30
N ASP A 42 3.22 -5.97 4.37
CA ASP A 42 3.82 -5.43 5.59
C ASP A 42 3.51 -3.92 5.71
N VAL A 43 3.53 -3.21 4.57
CA VAL A 43 3.23 -1.77 4.45
C VAL A 43 2.18 -1.56 3.36
N LEU A 44 1.14 -0.80 3.67
CA LEU A 44 0.09 -0.41 2.73
C LEU A 44 0.13 1.10 2.49
N ILE A 45 0.22 1.50 1.22
CA ILE A 45 0.23 2.91 0.78
C ILE A 45 -1.01 3.19 -0.07
N PRO A 46 -2.15 3.56 0.54
CA PRO A 46 -3.38 3.89 -0.17
C PRO A 46 -3.36 5.33 -0.70
N THR A 47 -4.04 5.56 -1.84
CA THR A 47 -4.24 6.90 -2.42
C THR A 47 -5.69 7.36 -2.21
N VAL A 48 -5.98 7.92 -1.02
CA VAL A 48 -7.34 8.37 -0.63
C VAL A 48 -8.41 7.26 -0.77
N SER A 49 -8.00 6.00 -0.84
CA SER A 49 -8.89 4.85 -0.90
C SER A 49 -9.30 4.45 0.51
N ARG A 50 -10.57 4.10 0.69
CA ARG A 50 -11.10 3.68 1.98
C ARG A 50 -10.40 2.40 2.44
N ILE A 51 -9.94 2.40 3.68
CA ILE A 51 -9.37 1.23 4.35
C ILE A 51 -10.43 0.67 5.29
N GLY A 52 -10.96 -0.51 4.97
CA GLY A 52 -11.95 -1.19 5.81
C GLY A 52 -11.33 -1.89 7.01
N GLU A 53 -12.14 -2.25 8.01
CA GLU A 53 -11.69 -3.01 9.18
C GLU A 53 -10.99 -4.33 8.79
N ASP A 54 -11.45 -4.99 7.72
CA ASP A 54 -10.86 -6.24 7.26
C ASP A 54 -9.39 -6.08 6.83
N ALA A 55 -9.02 -4.92 6.29
CA ALA A 55 -7.64 -4.59 5.95
C ALA A 55 -6.81 -4.35 7.22
N LEU A 56 -7.36 -3.59 8.18
CA LEU A 56 -6.69 -3.22 9.43
C LEU A 56 -6.54 -4.41 10.40
N ARG A 57 -7.41 -5.41 10.33
CA ARG A 57 -7.34 -6.65 11.11
C ARG A 57 -6.27 -7.62 10.60
N SER A 58 -5.61 -7.32 9.48
CA SER A 58 -4.54 -8.17 8.95
C SER A 58 -3.40 -8.29 9.96
N PRO A 59 -3.05 -9.50 10.43
CA PRO A 59 -1.98 -9.69 11.42
C PRO A 59 -0.59 -9.41 10.84
N ARG A 60 -0.47 -9.32 9.51
CA ARG A 60 0.78 -9.05 8.80
C ARG A 60 1.03 -7.56 8.59
N LEU A 61 -0.02 -6.76 8.53
CA LEU A 61 0.06 -5.33 8.25
C LEU A 61 0.68 -4.61 9.45
N LYS A 62 1.84 -3.97 9.24
CA LYS A 62 2.59 -3.25 10.29
C LYS A 62 2.42 -1.74 10.18
N LEU A 63 2.18 -1.24 8.97
CA LEU A 63 2.09 0.19 8.70
C LEU A 63 1.09 0.49 7.58
N VAL A 64 0.27 1.51 7.80
CA VAL A 64 -0.51 2.17 6.77
C VAL A 64 0.07 3.58 6.59
N GLN A 65 0.59 3.87 5.41
CA GLN A 65 1.15 5.17 5.07
C GLN A 65 0.29 5.82 3.98
N GLN A 66 -0.57 6.77 4.34
CA GLN A 66 -1.41 7.41 3.34
C GLN A 66 -0.58 8.27 2.37
N TYR A 67 -0.89 8.15 1.08
CA TYR A 67 -0.39 9.02 0.03
C TYR A 67 -1.50 9.99 -0.43
N GLY A 68 -1.47 11.21 0.12
CA GLY A 68 -2.48 12.25 -0.09
C GLY A 68 -2.84 12.97 1.21
N ALA A 69 -3.84 13.85 1.15
CA ALA A 69 -4.40 14.54 2.32
C ALA A 69 -5.83 14.05 2.58
N GLY A 70 -6.20 13.91 3.86
CA GLY A 70 -7.53 13.48 4.32
C GLY A 70 -7.53 12.07 4.89
N LEU A 71 -7.79 11.93 6.19
CA LEU A 71 -7.82 10.65 6.94
C LEU A 71 -9.23 10.30 7.43
N ASP A 72 -10.24 11.05 6.95
CA ASP A 72 -11.63 10.99 7.39
C ASP A 72 -12.32 9.65 7.05
#